data_AF-B0TBQ7-F1
#
_entry.id   AF-B0TBQ7-F1
#
_cell.length_a   1.000
_cell.length_b   1.000
_cell.length_c   1.000
_cell.angle_alpha   90.00
_cell.angle_beta   90.00
_cell.angle_gamma   90.00
#
_symmetry.space_group_name_H-M   'P 1'
#
loop_
_entity.id
_entity.type
_entity.pdbx_description
1 polymer ?
#
loop_
_entity_poly.entity_id
_entity_poly.type
_entity_poly.pdbx_seq_one_letter_code
_entity_poly.pdbx_strand_id
1 'polypeptide(L)'
;MLGFGFLSLPTWFVHIASLVEWVIAVILVYQLGQRLNQVWLQRLPWAMIPYLLSGICAIWYHLTYDTAQWLSDAQSYLTFLGSTAFGVWAFFFLRSLQTFRISSLSARSAHTVRSSGTVGPVGTFELGGSAGPKDATTREGGVSDHV
;
A
#
# COMPACT_ATOMS: atom_id res chain seq x y z
N MET A 1 -7.60 48.54 -7.93
CA MET A 1 -7.56 47.81 -9.22
C MET A 1 -7.10 46.41 -8.88
N LEU A 2 -7.96 45.40 -9.09
CA LEU A 2 -7.69 44.02 -8.67
C LEU A 2 -6.48 43.48 -9.44
N GLY A 3 -5.46 43.03 -8.72
CA GLY A 3 -4.18 42.58 -9.24
C GLY A 3 -4.26 41.24 -9.99
N PHE A 4 -4.90 41.24 -11.15
CA PHE A 4 -4.82 40.16 -12.14
C PHE A 4 -3.58 40.37 -13.02
N GLY A 5 -2.39 40.26 -12.43
CA GLY A 5 -1.14 40.22 -13.18
C GLY A 5 -1.17 39.08 -14.20
N PHE A 6 -0.98 39.40 -15.48
CA PHE A 6 -0.58 38.54 -16.59
C PHE A 6 -1.45 37.34 -17.02
N LEU A 7 -2.38 36.83 -16.21
CA LEU A 7 -3.21 35.67 -16.51
C LEU A 7 -4.68 36.06 -16.70
N SER A 8 -5.28 35.65 -17.81
CA SER A 8 -6.67 35.98 -18.13
C SER A 8 -7.63 35.43 -17.05
N LEU A 9 -8.72 36.14 -16.74
CA LEU A 9 -9.74 35.72 -15.76
C LEU A 9 -10.10 34.21 -15.78
N PRO A 10 -10.29 33.56 -16.94
CA PRO A 10 -10.56 32.12 -16.98
C PRO A 10 -9.41 31.26 -16.44
N THR A 11 -8.15 31.64 -16.67
CA THR A 11 -7.00 30.87 -16.15
C THR A 11 -6.94 30.94 -14.62
N TRP A 12 -7.24 32.08 -14.02
CA TRP A 12 -7.34 32.23 -12.56
C TRP A 12 -8.38 31.30 -11.94
N PHE A 13 -9.54 31.20 -12.59
CA PHE A 13 -10.61 30.28 -12.16
C PHE A 13 -10.14 28.83 -12.18
N VAL A 14 -9.42 28.41 -13.24
CA VAL A 14 -8.86 27.05 -13.33
C VAL A 14 -7.85 26.80 -12.21
N HIS A 15 -6.98 27.76 -11.88
CA HIS A 15 -5.98 27.56 -10.81
C HIS A 15 -6.64 27.36 -9.43
N ILE A 16 -7.67 28.16 -9.11
CA ILE A 16 -8.44 27.97 -7.88
C ILE A 16 -9.17 26.61 -7.92
N ALA A 17 -9.81 26.28 -9.04
CA ALA A 17 -10.53 25.01 -9.18
C ALA A 17 -9.60 23.81 -8.99
N SER A 18 -8.40 23.83 -9.57
CA SER A 18 -7.40 22.77 -9.39
C SER A 18 -6.88 22.68 -7.95
N LEU A 19 -6.72 23.79 -7.24
CA LEU A 19 -6.39 23.75 -5.80
C LEU A 19 -7.49 23.07 -4.99
N VAL A 20 -8.75 23.43 -5.24
CA VAL A 20 -9.90 22.83 -4.55
C VAL A 20 -9.99 21.35 -4.89
N GLU A 21 -9.84 20.98 -6.16
CA GLU A 21 -9.81 19.60 -6.61
C GLU A 21 -8.69 18.81 -5.91
N TRP A 22 -7.52 19.41 -5.75
CA TRP A 22 -6.41 18.78 -5.03
C TRP A 22 -6.72 18.56 -3.55
N VAL A 23 -7.35 19.52 -2.86
CA VAL A 23 -7.80 19.34 -1.47
C VAL A 23 -8.80 18.19 -1.37
N ILE A 24 -9.76 18.12 -2.28
CA ILE A 24 -10.73 17.03 -2.34
C ILE A 24 -10.01 15.70 -2.57
N ALA A 25 -9.04 15.64 -3.48
CA ALA A 25 -8.24 14.45 -3.74
C ALA A 25 -7.49 13.96 -2.49
N VAL A 26 -6.86 14.86 -1.74
CA VAL A 26 -6.17 14.53 -0.47
C VAL A 26 -7.15 13.90 0.54
N ILE A 27 -8.34 14.49 0.69
CA ILE A 27 -9.39 13.98 1.58
C ILE A 27 -9.88 12.60 1.12
N LEU A 28 -10.14 12.43 -0.18
CA LEU A 28 -10.60 11.17 -0.76
C LEU A 28 -9.57 10.06 -0.58
N VAL A 29 -8.28 10.35 -0.82
CA VAL A 29 -7.19 9.40 -0.61
C VAL A 29 -7.11 8.99 0.86
N TYR A 30 -7.23 9.94 1.79
CA TYR A 30 -7.25 9.63 3.23
C TYR A 30 -8.42 8.73 3.60
N GLN A 31 -9.64 9.07 3.17
CA GLN A 31 -10.83 8.26 3.43
C GLN A 31 -10.73 6.87 2.81
N LEU A 32 -10.17 6.77 1.59
CA LEU A 32 -9.93 5.49 0.92
C LEU A 32 -8.94 4.63 1.71
N GLY A 33 -7.87 5.23 2.24
CA GLY A 33 -6.91 4.54 3.11
C GLY A 33 -7.54 4.04 4.42
N GLN A 34 -8.48 4.79 4.99
CA GLN A 34 -9.25 4.35 6.16
C GLN A 34 -10.16 3.17 5.82
N ARG A 35 -10.92 3.25 4.73
CA ARG A 35 -11.84 2.18 4.30
C ARG A 35 -11.13 0.88 3.93
N LEU A 36 -9.97 0.97 3.28
CA LEU A 36 -9.18 -0.20 2.88
C LEU A 36 -8.29 -0.74 4.00
N ASN A 37 -8.23 -0.07 5.16
CA ASN A 37 -7.32 -0.36 6.27
C ASN A 37 -5.84 -0.45 5.82
N GLN A 38 -5.47 0.31 4.78
CA GLN A 38 -4.14 0.31 4.20
C GLN A 38 -3.33 1.50 4.73
N VAL A 39 -2.39 1.22 5.63
CA VAL A 39 -1.52 2.23 6.25
C VAL A 39 -0.75 3.04 5.20
N TRP A 40 -0.38 2.43 4.07
CA TRP A 40 0.31 3.13 2.98
C TRP A 40 -0.53 4.22 2.32
N LEU A 41 -1.82 3.96 2.11
CA LEU A 41 -2.74 4.94 1.53
C LEU A 41 -3.07 6.06 2.54
N GLN A 42 -3.10 5.75 3.84
CA GLN A 42 -3.29 6.76 4.88
C GLN A 42 -2.09 7.72 5.01
N ARG A 43 -0.88 7.27 4.64
CA ARG A 43 0.33 8.08 4.65
C ARG A 43 0.56 8.89 3.38
N LEU A 44 -0.10 8.54 2.27
CA LEU A 44 0.00 9.26 1.00
C LEU A 44 -0.43 10.74 1.10
N PRO A 45 -1.54 11.10 1.79
CA PRO A 45 -1.96 12.49 2.00
C PRO A 45 -0.86 13.39 2.56
N TRP A 46 0.00 12.87 3.44
CA TRP A 46 1.12 13.62 4.00
C TRP A 46 2.15 14.04 2.95
N ALA A 47 2.36 13.22 1.92
CA ALA A 47 3.23 13.57 0.79
C ALA A 47 2.57 14.56 -0.19
N MET A 48 1.24 14.68 -0.17
CA MET A 48 0.48 15.58 -1.04
C MET A 48 0.37 17.01 -0.50
N ILE A 49 0.44 17.19 0.83
CA ILE A 49 0.33 18.50 1.51
C ILE A 49 1.38 19.52 1.03
N PRO A 50 2.68 19.19 0.87
CA PRO A 50 3.66 20.15 0.36
C PRO A 50 3.31 20.68 -1.03
N TYR A 51 2.70 19.84 -1.87
CA TYR A 51 2.26 20.21 -3.22
C TYR A 51 1.07 21.19 -3.18
N LEU A 52 0.14 20.99 -2.24
CA LEU A 52 -0.95 21.93 -2.00
C LEU A 52 -0.40 23.30 -1.54
N LEU A 53 0.55 23.28 -0.61
CA LEU A 53 1.15 24.50 -0.07
C LEU A 53 1.93 25.26 -1.13
N SER A 54 2.62 24.56 -2.04
CA SER A 54 3.26 25.16 -3.21
C SER A 54 2.27 25.95 -4.07
N GLY A 55 1.11 25.36 -4.41
CA GLY A 55 0.11 26.06 -5.21
C GLY A 55 -0.51 27.28 -4.51
N ILE A 56 -0.65 27.24 -3.18
CA ILE A 56 -1.07 28.41 -2.38
C ILE A 56 0.00 29.51 -2.44
N CYS A 57 1.28 29.17 -2.29
CA CYS A 57 2.39 30.13 -2.42
C CYS A 57 2.44 30.76 -3.82
N ALA A 58 2.16 29.99 -4.89
CA ALA A 58 2.09 30.51 -6.26
C ALA A 58 0.99 31.56 -6.43
N ILE A 59 -0.23 31.29 -5.95
CA ILE A 59 -1.33 32.24 -6.02
C ILE A 59 -1.03 33.49 -5.20
N TRP A 60 -0.46 33.31 -4.02
CA TRP A 60 -0.10 34.43 -3.15
C TRP A 60 1.00 35.31 -3.76
N TYR A 61 1.95 34.71 -4.48
CA TYR A 61 2.99 35.43 -5.22
C TYR A 61 2.36 36.34 -6.27
N HIS A 62 1.47 35.80 -7.09
CA HIS A 62 0.74 36.56 -8.10
C HIS A 62 -0.18 37.63 -7.49
N LEU A 63 -0.78 37.36 -6.32
CA LEU A 63 -1.60 38.34 -5.59
C LEU A 63 -0.77 39.55 -5.10
N THR A 64 0.54 39.35 -4.88
CA THR A 64 1.50 40.41 -4.55
C THR A 64 2.14 41.09 -5.77
N TYR A 65 1.55 40.95 -6.97
CA TYR A 65 2.07 41.52 -8.22
C TYR A 65 3.51 41.06 -8.54
N ASP A 66 3.84 39.81 -8.22
CA ASP A 66 5.15 39.23 -8.49
C ASP A 66 6.33 39.96 -7.81
N THR A 67 6.05 40.74 -6.76
CA THR A 67 7.08 41.51 -6.03
C THR A 67 7.73 40.72 -4.90
N ALA A 68 7.03 39.70 -4.36
CA ALA A 68 7.50 38.91 -3.22
C ALA A 68 8.29 37.67 -3.66
N GLN A 69 9.51 37.85 -4.14
CA GLN A 69 10.33 36.78 -4.72
C GLN A 69 10.54 35.58 -3.77
N TRP A 70 10.58 35.82 -2.46
CA TRP A 70 10.67 34.77 -1.44
C TRP A 70 9.48 33.78 -1.46
N LEU A 71 8.30 34.19 -1.94
CA LEU A 71 7.16 33.29 -2.14
C LEU A 71 7.39 32.35 -3.33
N SER A 72 7.99 32.86 -4.41
CA SER A 72 8.33 32.06 -5.58
C SER A 72 9.40 31.03 -5.24
N ASP A 73 10.40 31.43 -4.45
CA ASP A 73 11.39 30.52 -3.91
C ASP A 73 10.72 29.45 -3.03
N ALA A 74 9.88 29.86 -2.07
CA ALA A 74 9.15 28.94 -1.21
C ALA A 74 8.26 27.95 -2.01
N GLN A 75 7.60 28.42 -3.07
CA GLN A 75 6.82 27.59 -3.99
C GLN A 75 7.69 26.52 -4.65
N SER A 76 8.87 26.89 -5.14
CA SER A 76 9.81 25.93 -5.75
C SER A 76 10.32 24.89 -4.74
N TYR A 77 10.67 25.30 -3.52
CA TYR A 77 11.11 24.41 -2.45
C TYR A 77 10.02 23.44 -2.03
N LEU A 78 8.78 23.92 -1.86
CA LEU A 78 7.63 23.09 -1.52
C LEU A 78 7.30 22.07 -2.62
N THR A 79 7.44 22.47 -3.89
CA THR A 79 7.28 21.56 -5.03
C THR A 79 8.35 20.46 -5.02
N PHE A 80 9.61 20.84 -4.80
CA PHE A 80 10.71 19.89 -4.70
C PHE A 80 10.53 18.91 -3.53
N LEU A 81 10.13 19.42 -2.36
CA LEU A 81 9.81 18.60 -1.19
C LEU A 81 8.63 17.66 -1.45
N GLY A 82 7.57 18.15 -2.11
CA GLY A 82 6.42 17.35 -2.52
C GLY A 82 6.81 16.21 -3.46
N SER A 83 7.56 16.51 -4.52
CA SER A 83 8.07 15.51 -5.47
C SER A 83 8.96 14.48 -4.79
N THR A 84 9.84 14.91 -3.89
CA THR A 84 10.71 14.01 -3.12
C THR A 84 9.89 13.13 -2.18
N ALA A 85 8.90 13.69 -1.47
CA ALA A 85 8.01 12.93 -0.59
C ALA A 85 7.21 11.87 -1.36
N PHE A 86 6.70 12.22 -2.55
CA PHE A 86 6.06 11.27 -3.46
C PHE A 86 7.02 10.16 -3.91
N GLY A 87 8.25 10.51 -4.29
CA GLY A 87 9.28 9.53 -4.69
C GLY A 87 9.63 8.56 -3.55
N VAL A 88 9.83 9.09 -2.34
CA VAL A 88 10.07 8.28 -1.14
C VAL A 88 8.88 7.37 -0.84
N TRP A 89 7.66 7.90 -0.87
CA TRP A 89 6.46 7.10 -0.66
C TRP A 89 6.32 5.99 -1.71
N ALA A 90 6.50 6.30 -3.00
CA ALA A 90 6.42 5.34 -4.09
C ALA A 90 7.48 4.23 -3.97
N PHE A 91 8.70 4.58 -3.58
CA PHE A 91 9.77 3.61 -3.33
C PHE A 91 9.39 2.61 -2.23
N PHE A 92 8.93 3.10 -1.07
CA PHE A 92 8.50 2.24 0.02
C PHE A 92 7.26 1.41 -0.34
N PHE A 93 6.30 2.01 -1.06
CA PHE A 93 5.11 1.32 -1.54
C PHE A 93 5.47 0.16 -2.49
N LEU A 94 6.30 0.39 -3.51
CA LEU A 94 6.75 -0.64 -4.44
C LEU A 94 7.50 -1.76 -3.72
N ARG A 95 8.34 -1.44 -2.74
CA ARG A 95 9.06 -2.44 -1.94
C ARG A 95 8.12 -3.31 -1.12
N SER A 96 7.02 -2.74 -0.61
CA SER A 96 6.00 -3.52 0.08
C SER A 96 5.29 -4.50 -0.87
N LEU A 97 4.96 -4.07 -2.09
CA LEU A 97 4.34 -4.93 -3.12
C LEU A 97 5.25 -6.06 -3.60
N GLN A 98 6.55 -5.81 -3.78
CA GLN A 98 7.52 -6.83 -4.18
C GLN A 98 7.62 -7.96 -3.15
N THR A 99 7.57 -7.61 -1.86
CA THR A 99 7.60 -8.59 -0.76
C THR A 99 6.38 -9.52 -0.84
N PHE A 100 5.18 -8.97 -1.02
CA PHE A 100 3.96 -9.78 -1.22
C PHE A 100 4.02 -10.67 -2.46
N ARG A 101 4.59 -10.17 -3.57
CA ARG A 101 4.73 -10.93 -4.81
C ARG A 101 5.66 -12.13 -4.67
N ILE A 102 6.80 -11.98 -3.99
CA ILE A 102 7.77 -13.08 -3.80
C ILE A 102 7.15 -14.18 -2.93
N SER A 103 6.47 -13.81 -1.84
CA SER A 103 5.80 -14.76 -0.95
C SER A 103 4.70 -15.57 -1.67
N SER A 104 3.91 -14.93 -2.53
CA SER A 104 2.84 -15.63 -3.27
C SER A 104 3.38 -16.60 -4.33
N LEU A 105 4.48 -16.25 -5.00
CA LEU A 105 5.17 -17.15 -5.94
C LEU A 105 5.80 -18.36 -5.22
N SER A 106 6.43 -18.14 -4.07
CA SER A 106 7.00 -19.20 -3.23
C SER A 106 5.91 -20.16 -2.71
N ALA A 107 4.81 -19.62 -2.17
CA ALA A 107 3.68 -20.42 -1.68
C ALA A 107 3.01 -21.24 -2.80
N ARG A 108 2.85 -20.64 -4.00
CA ARG A 108 2.30 -21.33 -5.17
C ARG A 108 3.20 -22.47 -5.64
N SER A 109 4.52 -22.28 -5.64
CA SER A 109 5.49 -23.32 -5.99
C SER A 109 5.47 -24.50 -4.99
N ALA A 110 5.41 -24.21 -3.68
CA ALA A 110 5.33 -25.24 -2.65
C ALA A 110 4.07 -26.12 -2.76
N HIS A 111 2.92 -25.52 -3.12
CA HIS A 111 1.68 -26.27 -3.33
C HIS A 111 1.73 -27.15 -4.60
N THR A 112 2.37 -26.68 -5.67
CA THR A 112 2.58 -27.46 -6.90
C THR A 112 3.53 -28.64 -6.69
N VAL A 113 4.61 -28.46 -5.93
CA VAL A 113 5.56 -29.55 -5.60
C VAL A 113 4.91 -30.61 -4.70
N ARG A 114 4.15 -30.19 -3.68
CA ARG A 114 3.42 -31.12 -2.80
C ARG A 114 2.35 -31.92 -3.55
N SER A 115 1.74 -31.34 -4.59
CA SER A 115 0.78 -32.02 -5.46
C SER A 115 1.42 -33.00 -6.46
N SER A 116 2.72 -32.87 -6.76
CA SER A 116 3.45 -33.79 -7.66
C SER A 116 4.16 -34.93 -6.92
N GLY A 117 4.12 -34.95 -5.59
CA GLY A 117 4.72 -35.99 -4.75
C GLY A 117 3.85 -37.25 -4.54
N THR A 118 2.65 -37.32 -5.11
CA THR A 118 1.81 -38.53 -5.08
C THR A 118 1.90 -39.28 -6.42
N VAL A 119 3.11 -39.62 -6.84
CA VAL A 119 3.30 -40.77 -7.74
C VAL A 119 3.70 -41.92 -6.82
N GLY A 120 2.70 -42.68 -6.38
CA GLY A 120 2.94 -43.96 -5.71
C GLY A 120 3.76 -44.86 -6.65
N PRO A 121 4.74 -45.61 -6.12
CA PRO A 121 5.52 -46.52 -6.95
C PRO A 121 4.60 -47.54 -7.60
N VAL A 122 4.75 -47.65 -8.92
CA VAL A 122 4.27 -48.74 -9.77
C VAL A 122 4.56 -50.08 -9.08
N GLY A 123 3.55 -50.95 -9.04
CA GLY A 123 3.53 -52.14 -8.20
C GLY A 123 4.62 -53.16 -8.50
N THR A 124 5.02 -53.87 -7.46
CA THR A 124 5.55 -55.23 -7.53
C THR A 124 4.62 -56.13 -6.74
N PHE A 125 3.96 -57.02 -7.47
CA PHE A 125 3.19 -58.16 -7.01
C PHE A 125 4.13 -59.14 -6.31
N GLU A 126 3.95 -59.37 -5.01
CA GLU A 126 4.60 -60.43 -4.24
C GLU A 126 3.52 -61.34 -3.65
N LEU A 127 3.64 -62.63 -3.98
CA LEU A 127 2.76 -63.72 -3.61
C LEU A 127 3.03 -64.19 -2.18
N GLY A 128 1.96 -64.43 -1.42
CA GLY A 128 1.80 -65.57 -0.49
C GLY A 128 2.80 -65.74 0.66
N GLY A 129 2.33 -65.54 1.90
CA GLY A 129 3.03 -65.97 3.11
C GLY A 129 2.12 -66.02 4.33
N SER A 130 1.64 -67.21 4.65
CA SER A 130 0.78 -67.59 5.78
C SER A 130 1.51 -67.49 7.13
N ALA A 131 0.84 -66.97 8.18
CA ALA A 131 0.64 -67.62 9.50
C ALA A 131 0.41 -66.65 10.68
N GLY A 132 -0.71 -66.84 11.39
CA GLY A 132 -0.73 -66.88 12.87
C GLY A 132 -0.99 -65.59 13.67
N PRO A 133 -1.50 -65.68 14.92
CA PRO A 133 -2.65 -64.87 15.35
C PRO A 133 -2.45 -63.96 16.58
N LYS A 134 -3.33 -62.94 16.64
CA LYS A 134 -4.04 -62.34 17.79
C LYS A 134 -3.34 -62.26 19.15
N ASP A 135 -3.18 -61.02 19.64
CA ASP A 135 -3.37 -60.72 21.06
C ASP A 135 -4.33 -59.54 21.24
N ALA A 136 -5.33 -59.79 22.08
CA ALA A 136 -6.32 -58.86 22.55
C ALA A 136 -6.01 -58.56 24.02
N THR A 137 -6.01 -57.29 24.44
CA THR A 137 -6.37 -56.96 25.83
C THR A 137 -6.92 -55.53 25.93
N THR A 138 -8.23 -55.47 26.16
CA THR A 138 -8.99 -54.36 26.73
C THR A 138 -8.79 -54.35 28.25
N ARG A 139 -8.66 -53.15 28.89
CA ARG A 139 -9.00 -52.84 30.30
C ARG A 139 -8.76 -51.33 30.52
N GLU A 140 -9.77 -50.45 30.62
CA GLU A 140 -10.64 -50.15 31.77
C GLU A 140 -9.93 -49.80 33.09
N GLY A 141 -10.14 -48.57 33.60
CA GLY A 141 -10.28 -48.28 35.03
C GLY A 141 -9.41 -47.17 35.67
N GLY A 142 -10.07 -46.19 36.31
CA GLY A 142 -9.55 -45.27 37.36
C GLY A 142 -9.36 -43.82 36.88
N VAL A 143 -10.20 -42.80 37.12
CA VAL A 143 -10.95 -42.32 38.30
C VAL A 143 -10.06 -41.94 39.50
N SER A 144 -10.26 -40.69 39.95
CA SER A 144 -9.91 -40.09 41.26
C SER A 144 -8.43 -39.65 41.46
N ASP A 145 -8.08 -38.49 42.03
CA ASP A 145 -8.87 -37.52 42.80
C ASP A 145 -8.01 -36.31 43.27
N HIS A 146 -8.72 -35.22 43.62
CA HIS A 146 -8.49 -34.27 44.73
C HIS A 146 -7.51 -33.06 44.68
N VAL A 147 -8.16 -31.93 45.06
CA VAL A 147 -7.73 -30.62 45.62
C VAL A 147 -7.36 -29.50 44.65
#